data_AF-A0A3M6Q6B6-F1
#
_entry.id   AF-A0A3M6Q6B6-F1
#
_cell.length_a   1.000
_cell.length_b   1.000
_cell.length_c   1.000
_cell.angle_alpha   90.00
_cell.angle_beta   90.00
_cell.angle_gamma   90.00
#
_symmetry.space_group_name_H-M   'P 1'
#
loop_
_entity.id
_entity.type
_entity.pdbx_description
1 polymer ?
#
loop_
_entity_poly.entity_id
_entity_poly.type
_entity_poly.pdbx_seq_one_letter_code
_entity_poly.pdbx_strand_id
1 'polypeptide(L)'
;MNRIFDHIEYRMGCHELALQEDFYWDVREEDRYCFSKMPEDYAVGQLFDDYEFLLKILEDEEMAFPLMLIHAAPVLRYMAFHIRDADAPGMD
;
A
#
# COMPACT_ATOMS: atom_id res chain seq x y z
N MET A 1 7.03 0.45 12.83
CA MET A 1 7.01 0.25 11.38
C MET A 1 8.29 -0.42 10.90
N ASN A 2 9.48 0.14 11.18
CA ASN A 2 10.76 -0.36 10.63
C ASN A 2 10.99 -1.86 10.84
N ARG A 3 10.72 -2.40 12.04
CA ARG A 3 10.84 -3.85 12.32
C ARG A 3 10.01 -4.77 11.40
N ILE A 4 8.91 -4.27 10.83
CA ILE A 4 8.08 -5.03 9.88
C ILE A 4 8.79 -5.08 8.53
N PHE A 5 9.28 -3.94 8.05
CA PHE A 5 10.06 -3.87 6.81
C PHE A 5 11.39 -4.62 6.92
N ASP A 6 12.09 -4.50 8.05
CA ASP A 6 13.31 -5.28 8.32
C ASP A 6 13.02 -6.79 8.27
N HIS A 7 11.84 -7.23 8.72
CA HIS A 7 11.46 -8.64 8.63
C HIS A 7 11.22 -9.07 7.18
N ILE A 8 10.49 -8.27 6.42
CA ILE A 8 10.23 -8.53 4.99
C ILE A 8 11.55 -8.61 4.20
N GLU A 9 12.45 -7.66 4.42
CA GLU A 9 13.72 -7.58 3.70
C GLU A 9 14.69 -8.68 4.15
N TYR A 10 15.03 -8.73 5.44
CA TYR A 10 16.12 -9.60 5.92
C TYR A 10 15.70 -11.01 6.30
N ARG A 11 14.40 -11.26 6.53
CA ARG A 11 13.91 -12.60 6.92
C ARG A 11 13.14 -13.29 5.82
N MET A 12 12.45 -12.54 4.96
CA MET A 12 11.72 -13.10 3.82
C MET A 12 12.47 -12.95 2.49
N GLY A 13 13.60 -12.23 2.46
CA GLY A 13 14.42 -12.04 1.25
C GLY A 13 13.71 -11.21 0.16
N CYS A 14 12.66 -10.48 0.51
CA CYS A 14 11.87 -9.70 -0.42
C CYS A 14 12.46 -8.29 -0.54
N HIS A 15 13.29 -8.09 -1.57
CA HIS A 15 13.93 -6.80 -1.85
C HIS A 15 13.18 -5.94 -2.87
N GLU A 16 12.42 -6.59 -3.77
CA GLU A 16 11.69 -5.92 -4.84
C GLU A 16 10.32 -6.57 -5.02
N LEU A 17 9.32 -5.78 -5.38
CA LEU A 17 7.98 -6.24 -5.69
C LEU A 17 7.55 -5.67 -7.05
N ALA A 18 7.19 -6.54 -7.98
CA ALA A 18 6.59 -6.11 -9.23
C ALA A 18 5.11 -5.73 -9.01
N LEU A 19 4.73 -4.52 -9.44
CA LEU A 19 3.34 -4.14 -9.58
C LEU A 19 2.80 -4.81 -10.86
N GLN A 20 2.10 -5.93 -10.69
CA GLN A 20 1.37 -6.59 -11.76
C GLN A 20 0.15 -5.74 -12.10
N GLU A 21 -0.58 -5.35 -11.07
CA GLU A 21 -1.79 -4.53 -11.16
C GLU A 21 -1.50 -3.14 -10.59
N ASP A 22 -1.93 -2.10 -11.30
CA ASP A 22 -1.65 -0.70 -10.91
C ASP A 22 -2.89 -0.01 -10.32
N PHE A 23 -4.07 -0.29 -10.85
CA PHE A 23 -5.32 0.31 -10.38
C PHE A 23 -5.97 -0.50 -9.27
N TYR A 24 -6.58 0.20 -8.30
CA TYR A 24 -7.36 -0.42 -7.23
C TYR A 24 -8.67 0.32 -6.98
N TRP A 25 -9.67 -0.42 -6.50
CA TRP A 25 -10.90 0.16 -5.99
C TRP A 25 -10.71 0.67 -4.57
N ASP A 26 -11.25 1.85 -4.29
CA ASP A 26 -11.20 2.45 -2.97
C ASP A 26 -12.56 3.00 -2.54
N VAL A 27 -12.77 3.02 -1.23
CA VAL A 27 -13.93 3.68 -0.64
C VAL A 27 -13.54 5.13 -0.37
N ARG A 28 -14.37 6.08 -0.79
CA ARG A 28 -14.15 7.51 -0.52
C ARG A 28 -14.04 7.77 0.98
N GLU A 29 -13.22 8.75 1.37
CA GLU A 29 -12.88 9.01 2.77
C GLU A 29 -14.11 9.26 3.63
N GLU A 30 -15.06 10.05 3.11
CA GLU A 30 -16.33 10.38 3.75
C GLU A 30 -17.20 9.14 4.07
N ASP A 31 -17.03 8.06 3.29
CA ASP A 31 -17.81 6.83 3.44
C ASP A 31 -17.03 5.72 4.16
N ARG A 32 -15.68 5.74 4.13
CA ARG A 32 -14.82 4.65 4.64
C ARG A 32 -15.09 4.29 6.11
N TYR A 33 -15.40 5.30 6.92
CA TYR A 33 -15.66 5.12 8.35
C TYR A 33 -17.14 5.28 8.73
N CYS A 34 -18.01 5.57 7.76
CA CYS A 34 -19.43 5.79 7.98
C CYS A 34 -20.21 4.48 7.89
N PHE A 35 -20.21 3.69 8.96
CA PHE A 35 -20.89 2.38 8.99
C PHE A 35 -22.42 2.44 9.09
N SER A 36 -23.01 3.63 9.23
CA SER A 36 -24.47 3.81 9.27
C SER A 36 -25.13 3.69 7.90
N LYS A 37 -24.34 3.74 6.81
CA LYS A 37 -24.81 3.56 5.44
C LYS A 37 -23.81 2.72 4.64
N MET A 38 -24.26 2.17 3.52
CA MET A 38 -23.37 1.59 2.53
C MET A 38 -22.67 2.72 1.76
N PRO A 39 -21.41 2.53 1.31
CA PRO A 39 -20.79 3.45 0.36
C PRO A 39 -21.64 3.58 -0.91
N GLU A 40 -21.84 4.81 -1.38
CA GLU A 40 -22.67 5.08 -2.55
C GLU A 40 -21.88 4.97 -3.86
N ASP A 41 -20.56 5.18 -3.79
CA ASP A 41 -19.66 5.16 -4.92
C ASP A 41 -18.27 4.67 -4.50
N TYR A 42 -17.48 4.20 -5.47
CA TYR A 42 -16.09 3.83 -5.29
C TYR A 42 -15.18 4.81 -6.03
N ALA A 43 -14.03 5.11 -5.44
CA ALA A 43 -12.94 5.76 -6.13
C ALA A 43 -12.05 4.71 -6.81
N VAL A 44 -11.32 5.14 -7.84
CA VAL A 44 -10.22 4.39 -8.42
C VAL A 44 -8.93 5.09 -8.01
N GLY A 45 -8.02 4.35 -7.37
CA GLY A 45 -6.66 4.79 -7.12
C GLY A 45 -5.66 4.05 -8.00
N GLN A 46 -4.42 4.52 -8.02
CA GLN A 46 -3.33 3.98 -8.81
C GLN A 46 -2.06 3.89 -7.96
N LEU A 47 -1.50 2.69 -7.84
CA LEU A 47 -0.34 2.41 -6.98
C LEU A 47 0.90 3.17 -7.44
N PHE A 48 1.07 3.34 -8.76
CA PHE A 48 2.14 4.16 -9.31
C PHE A 48 2.04 5.63 -8.84
N ASP A 49 0.83 6.21 -8.86
CA ASP A 49 0.62 7.58 -8.40
C ASP A 49 0.86 7.73 -6.90
N ASP A 50 0.41 6.75 -6.10
CA ASP A 50 0.68 6.70 -4.66
C ASP A 50 2.19 6.63 -4.37
N TYR A 51 2.93 5.80 -5.11
CA TYR A 51 4.37 5.66 -4.97
C TYR A 51 5.12 6.94 -5.38
N GLU A 52 4.78 7.51 -6.54
CA GLU A 52 5.32 8.79 -7.01
C GLU A 52 5.07 9.92 -6.03
N PHE A 53 3.88 9.95 -5.41
CA PHE A 53 3.55 10.93 -4.38
C PHE A 53 4.45 10.76 -3.15
N LEU A 54 4.63 9.52 -2.67
CA LEU A 54 5.49 9.21 -1.55
C LEU A 54 6.95 9.63 -1.80
N LEU A 55 7.47 9.44 -3.02
CA LEU A 55 8.82 9.88 -3.37
C LEU A 55 8.96 11.41 -3.28
N LYS A 56 7.99 12.16 -3.80
CA LYS A 56 8.03 13.63 -3.83
C LYS A 56 7.86 14.25 -2.45
N ILE A 57 6.98 13.68 -1.62
CA ILE A 57 6.69 14.27 -0.31
C ILE A 57 7.83 14.08 0.71
N LEU A 58 8.77 13.16 0.45
CA LEU A 58 10.00 13.04 1.24
C LEU A 58 10.90 14.28 1.14
N GLU A 59 10.67 15.14 0.14
CA GLU A 59 11.39 16.39 -0.05
C GLU A 59 10.71 17.58 0.68
N ASP A 60 9.55 17.38 1.31
CA ASP A 60 8.75 18.42 1.99
C ASP A 60 8.49 18.05 3.48
N GLU A 61 9.29 18.62 4.39
CA GLU A 61 9.30 18.25 5.82
C GLU A 61 8.03 18.65 6.61
N GLU A 62 7.22 19.62 6.15
CA GLU A 62 6.12 20.18 6.96
C GLU A 62 4.78 19.46 6.79
N MET A 63 4.51 18.89 5.60
CA MET A 63 3.22 18.26 5.26
C MET A 63 3.30 16.73 5.14
N ALA A 64 4.48 16.15 5.32
CA ALA A 64 4.77 14.77 4.96
C ALA A 64 3.88 13.75 5.67
N PHE A 65 3.76 13.83 6.99
CA PHE A 65 3.39 12.64 7.76
C PHE A 65 1.96 12.12 7.49
N PRO A 66 0.88 12.92 7.51
CA PRO A 66 -0.47 12.39 7.31
C PRO A 66 -0.71 11.90 5.88
N LEU A 67 -0.24 12.65 4.88
CA LEU A 67 -0.40 12.31 3.47
C LEU A 67 0.42 11.08 3.10
N MET A 68 1.62 10.93 3.65
CA MET A 68 2.41 9.70 3.51
C MET A 68 1.65 8.47 3.99
N LEU A 69 0.91 8.55 5.10
CA LEU A 69 0.16 7.39 5.60
C LEU A 69 -1.01 7.03 4.68
N ILE A 70 -1.67 8.03 4.09
CA ILE A 70 -2.77 7.83 3.14
C ILE A 70 -2.26 7.09 1.90
N HIS A 71 -1.16 7.57 1.30
CA HIS A 71 -0.59 6.99 0.09
C HIS A 71 0.22 5.70 0.33
N ALA A 72 0.80 5.51 1.53
CA ALA A 72 1.46 4.25 1.87
C ALA A 72 0.46 3.10 2.09
N ALA A 73 -0.76 3.39 2.56
CA ALA A 73 -1.75 2.36 2.87
C ALA A 73 -2.13 1.45 1.68
N PRO A 74 -2.47 1.95 0.48
CA PRO A 74 -2.76 1.08 -0.67
C PRO A 74 -1.54 0.28 -1.11
N VAL A 75 -0.34 0.87 -1.10
CA VAL A 75 0.93 0.17 -1.42
C VAL A 75 1.16 -0.98 -0.43
N LEU A 76 1.02 -0.73 0.86
CA LEU A 76 1.17 -1.76 1.91
C LEU A 76 0.15 -2.88 1.77
N ARG A 77 -1.11 -2.56 1.41
CA ARG A 77 -2.14 -3.58 1.15
C ARG A 77 -1.76 -4.41 -0.06
N TYR A 78 -1.33 -3.77 -1.15
CA TYR A 78 -0.89 -4.49 -2.35
C TYR A 78 0.27 -5.43 -2.02
N MET A 79 1.29 -4.93 -1.32
CA MET A 79 2.42 -5.73 -0.84
C MET A 79 1.95 -6.96 -0.04
N ALA A 80 1.01 -6.80 0.89
CA ALA A 80 0.53 -7.90 1.72
C ALA A 80 -0.11 -9.05 0.91
N PHE A 81 -0.69 -8.78 -0.26
CA PHE A 81 -1.29 -9.80 -1.13
C PHE A 81 -0.32 -10.43 -2.14
N HIS A 82 0.81 -9.76 -2.41
CA HIS A 82 1.72 -10.13 -3.50
C HIS A 82 3.13 -10.50 -3.04
N ILE A 83 3.50 -10.17 -1.79
CA ILE A 83 4.62 -10.79 -1.09
C ILE A 83 4.16 -12.20 -0.69
N ARG A 84 4.17 -13.14 -1.62
CA ARG A 84 4.22 -14.55 -1.23
C ARG A 84 5.61 -14.82 -0.68
N ASP A 85 5.69 -15.68 0.35
CA ASP A 85 6.95 -16.20 0.87
C ASP A 85 7.83 -16.57 -0.33
N ALA A 86 8.97 -15.89 -0.47
CA ALA A 86 9.91 -16.14 -1.56
C ALA A 86 10.47 -17.58 -1.55
N ASP A 87 10.00 -18.46 -0.63
CA ASP A 87 10.44 -19.83 -0.42
C ASP A 87 9.32 -20.78 0.10
N ALA A 88 8.05 -20.62 -0.28
CA ALA A 88 7.10 -21.73 -0.08
C ALA A 88 7.37 -22.80 -1.16
N PRO A 89 7.97 -23.98 -0.83
CA PRO A 89 8.14 -25.04 -1.81
C PRO A 89 6.75 -25.49 -2.28
N GLY A 90 6.61 -25.69 -3.60
CA GLY A 90 5.35 -26.06 -4.24
C GLY A 90 4.61 -27.15 -3.44
N MET A 91 3.39 -26.83 -3.03
CA MET A 91 2.43 -27.86 -2.66
C MET A 91 1.78 -28.33 -3.95
N ASP A 92 2.22 -29.52 -4.39
CA ASP A 92 1.50 -30.39 -5.33
C ASP A 92 0.07 -30.68 -4.85
#